data_AF-A0A5K1AV08-F1
#
_entry.id   AF-A0A5K1AV08-F1
#
_cell.length_a   1.000
_cell.length_b   1.000
_cell.length_c   1.000
_cell.angle_alpha   90.00
_cell.angle_beta   90.00
_cell.angle_gamma   90.00
#
_symmetry.space_group_name_H-M   'P 1'
#
loop_
_entity.id
_entity.type
_entity.pdbx_description
1 polymer ?
#
loop_
_entity_poly.entity_id
_entity_poly.type
_entity_poly.pdbx_seq_one_letter_code
_entity_poly.pdbx_strand_id
1 'polypeptide(L)' 'AGDQTRRIYERKRLQLSNQEARGDDLQSVDKTRAAVKDLYTRILVAIRAAESISIRIHKLRDEELQPQIAELLEG' A
#
# COMPACT_ATOMS: atom_id res chain seq x y z
N ALA A 1 -3.41 -6.58 8.41
CA ALA A 1 -3.78 -5.16 8.24
C ALA A 1 -3.94 -4.76 6.77
N GLY A 2 -2.96 -4.98 5.89
CA GLY A 2 -3.05 -4.61 4.46
C GLY A 2 -4.23 -5.23 3.69
N ASP A 3 -4.45 -6.54 3.82
CA ASP A 3 -5.59 -7.21 3.16
C ASP A 3 -6.95 -6.67 3.64
N GLN A 4 -7.05 -6.30 4.92
CA GLN A 4 -8.26 -5.67 5.45
C GLN A 4 -8.52 -4.30 4.80
N THR A 5 -7.49 -3.46 4.66
CA THR A 5 -7.60 -2.16 3.97
C THR A 5 -8.03 -2.35 2.52
N ARG A 6 -7.47 -3.34 1.82
CA ARG A 6 -7.86 -3.69 0.45
C ARG A 6 -9.33 -4.11 0.34
N ARG A 7 -9.80 -5.00 1.22
CA ARG A 7 -11.21 -5.43 1.24
C ARG A 7 -12.18 -4.27 1.50
N ILE A 8 -11.80 -3.34 2.40
CA ILE A 8 -12.61 -2.14 2.67
C ILE A 8 -12.64 -1.24 1.43
N TYR A 9 -11.50 -1.04 0.77
CA TYR A 9 -11.41 -0.30 -0.48
C TYR A 9 -12.34 -0.87 -1.55
N GLU A 10 -12.26 -2.19 -1.80
CA GLU A 10 -13.09 -2.87 -2.81
C GLU A 10 -14.58 -2.70 -2.51
N ARG A 11 -14.98 -2.87 -1.25
CA ARG A 11 -16.38 -2.68 -0.83
C ARG A 11 -16.84 -1.23 -1.03
N LYS A 12 -16.01 -0.24 -0.69
CA LYS A 12 -16.35 1.19 -0.85
C LYS A 12 -16.38 1.60 -2.31
N ARG A 13 -15.51 1.05 -3.16
CA ARG A 13 -15.53 1.26 -4.60
C ARG A 13 -16.82 0.72 -5.23
N LEU A 14 -17.25 -0.48 -4.83
CA LEU A 14 -18.52 -1.05 -5.27
C LEU A 14 -19.70 -0.21 -4.78
N GLN A 15 -19.67 0.24 -3.52
CA GLN A 15 -20.67 1.15 -2.97
C GLN A 15 -20.77 2.41 -3.84
N LEU A 16 -19.65 3.08 -4.14
CA LEU A 16 -19.63 4.29 -4.95
C LEU A 16 -20.26 4.07 -6.34
N SER A 17 -19.87 2.99 -7.02
CA SER A 17 -20.43 2.64 -8.33
C SER A 17 -21.95 2.46 -8.29
N ASN A 18 -22.48 1.85 -7.23
CA ASN A 18 -23.92 1.67 -7.06
C ASN A 18 -24.63 3.01 -6.78
N GLN A 19 -24.03 3.89 -5.98
CA GLN A 19 -24.59 5.21 -5.68
C GLN A 19 -24.64 6.10 -6.92
N GLU A 20 -23.57 6.08 -7.73
CA GLU A 20 -23.50 6.82 -8.99
C GLU A 20 -24.52 6.29 -10.01
N ALA A 21 -24.72 4.96 -10.09
CA ALA A 21 -25.72 4.37 -10.99
C ALA A 21 -27.17 4.67 -10.57
N ARG A 22 -27.43 4.84 -9.27
CA ARG A 22 -28.77 5.13 -8.72
C ARG A 22 -29.11 6.62 -8.71
N GLY A 23 -28.13 7.49 -8.91
CA GLY A 23 -28.30 8.94 -8.79
C GLY A 23 -28.54 9.37 -7.33
N ASP A 24 -27.86 8.74 -6.38
CA ASP A 24 -27.92 9.11 -4.96
C ASP A 24 -27.52 10.58 -4.74
N ASP A 25 -27.90 11.13 -3.57
CA ASP A 25 -27.55 12.48 -3.17
C ASP A 25 -26.03 12.78 -3.27
N LEU A 26 -25.71 13.96 -3.82
CA LEU A 26 -24.35 14.37 -4.15
C LEU A 26 -23.43 14.36 -2.93
N GLN A 27 -23.92 14.77 -1.76
CA GLN A 27 -23.13 14.81 -0.52
C GLN A 27 -22.79 13.39 -0.05
N SER A 28 -23.71 12.44 -0.20
CA SER A 28 -23.48 11.02 0.11
C SER A 28 -22.43 10.41 -0.83
N VAL A 29 -22.55 10.68 -2.14
CA VAL A 29 -21.60 10.21 -3.16
C VAL A 29 -20.19 10.75 -2.89
N ASP A 30 -20.06 12.05 -2.61
CA ASP A 30 -18.76 12.68 -2.38
C ASP A 30 -18.08 12.17 -1.10
N LYS A 31 -18.84 11.87 -0.04
CA LYS A 31 -18.31 11.20 1.17
C LYS A 31 -17.73 9.83 0.84
N THR A 32 -18.44 9.02 0.07
CA THR A 32 -17.95 7.69 -0.34
C THR A 32 -16.72 7.82 -1.24
N ARG A 33 -16.72 8.78 -2.17
CA ARG A 33 -15.59 9.08 -3.06
C ARG A 33 -14.33 9.48 -2.28
N ALA A 34 -14.46 10.35 -1.29
CA ALA A 34 -13.37 10.74 -0.42
C ALA A 34 -12.77 9.53 0.32
N ALA A 35 -13.61 8.65 0.87
CA ALA A 35 -13.16 7.43 1.54
C ALA A 35 -12.45 6.47 0.58
N VAL A 36 -12.94 6.30 -0.66
CA VAL A 36 -12.27 5.48 -1.68
C VAL A 36 -10.88 6.04 -2.00
N LYS A 37 -10.76 7.36 -2.15
CA LYS A 37 -9.48 8.04 -2.43
C LYS A 37 -8.48 7.87 -1.28
N ASP A 38 -8.91 8.07 -0.03
CA ASP A 38 -8.08 7.85 1.16
C ASP A 38 -7.52 6.42 1.21
N LEU A 39 -8.41 5.43 1.06
CA LEU A 39 -8.02 4.02 1.11
C LEU A 39 -7.04 3.66 -0.01
N TYR A 40 -7.26 4.17 -1.22
CA TYR A 40 -6.34 3.98 -2.34
C TYR A 40 -4.95 4.55 -2.06
N THR A 41 -4.88 5.80 -1.58
CA THR A 41 -3.61 6.44 -1.23
C THR A 41 -2.87 5.65 -0.15
N ARG A 42 -3.58 5.17 0.88
CA ARG A 42 -2.97 4.36 1.94
C ARG A 42 -2.41 3.03 1.44
N ILE A 43 -3.11 2.36 0.53
CA ILE A 43 -2.61 1.13 -0.12
C ILE A 43 -1.34 1.43 -0.90
N LEU A 44 -1.33 2.50 -1.71
CA LEU A 44 -0.17 2.89 -2.51
C LEU A 44 1.05 3.23 -1.65
N VAL A 45 0.85 3.99 -0.55
CA VAL A 45 1.93 4.30 0.40
C VAL A 45 2.48 3.03 1.04
N ALA A 46 1.62 2.10 1.44
CA ALA A 46 2.06 0.84 2.03
C ALA A 46 2.90 0.00 1.06
N ILE A 47 2.53 -0.05 -0.22
CA ILE A 47 3.30 -0.75 -1.26
C ILE A 47 4.69 -0.12 -1.39
N ARG A 48 4.76 1.21 -1.56
CA ARG A 48 6.05 1.91 -1.70
C ARG A 48 6.94 1.76 -0.47
N ALA A 49 6.35 1.77 0.73
CA ALA A 49 7.07 1.53 1.96
C ALA A 49 7.67 0.12 1.98
N ALA A 50 6.91 -0.91 1.60
CA ALA A 50 7.39 -2.28 1.52
C ALA A 50 8.53 -2.44 0.49
N GLU A 51 8.40 -1.82 -0.69
CA GLU A 51 9.45 -1.79 -1.71
C GLU A 51 10.74 -1.15 -1.20
N SER A 52 10.63 0.04 -0.57
CA SER A 52 11.77 0.76 -0.01
C SER A 52 12.48 -0.04 1.10
N ILE A 53 11.72 -0.68 1.97
CA ILE A 53 12.26 -1.55 3.02
C ILE A 53 12.99 -2.75 2.39
N SER A 54 12.38 -3.39 1.38
CA SER A 54 13.00 -4.52 0.68
C SER A 54 14.34 -4.15 0.05
N ILE A 55 14.41 -3.00 -0.63
CA ILE A 55 15.66 -2.50 -1.22
C ILE A 55 16.72 -2.30 -0.14
N ARG A 56 16.35 -1.71 1.00
CA ARG A 56 17.29 -1.49 2.10
C ARG A 56 17.78 -2.79 2.74
N ILE A 57 16.93 -3.82 2.83
CA ILE A 57 17.32 -5.16 3.29
C ILE A 57 18.32 -5.78 2.31
N HIS A 58 18.06 -5.71 1.01
CA HIS A 58 18.98 -6.24 -0.01
C HIS A 58 20.34 -5.56 0.05
N LYS A 59 20.35 -4.21 0.09
CA LYS A 59 21.58 -3.44 0.21
C LYS A 59 22.38 -3.85 1.45
N LEU A 60 21.74 -3.87 2.62
CA LEU A 60 22.40 -4.25 3.86
C LEU A 60 22.96 -5.68 3.79
N ARG A 61 22.21 -6.63 3.24
CA ARG A 61 22.61 -8.03 3.16
C ARG A 61 23.76 -8.25 2.18
N ASP A 62 23.61 -7.77 0.95
CA ASP A 62 24.46 -8.15 -0.18
C ASP A 62 25.65 -7.20 -0.36
N GLU A 63 25.45 -5.90 -0.14
CA GLU A 63 26.49 -4.89 -0.36
C GLU A 63 27.29 -4.57 0.90
N GLU A 64 26.71 -4.77 2.09
CA GLU A 64 27.35 -4.40 3.35
C GLU A 64 27.78 -5.63 4.18
N LEU A 65 26.85 -6.52 4.54
CA LEU A 65 27.14 -7.63 5.44
C LEU A 65 27.92 -8.77 4.77
N GLN A 66 27.57 -9.13 3.53
CA GLN A 66 28.25 -10.22 2.83
C GLN A 66 29.76 -9.97 2.63
N PRO A 67 30.22 -8.78 2.19
CA PRO A 67 31.66 -8.49 2.11
C PRO A 67 32.36 -8.55 3.46
N GLN A 68 31.75 -8.02 4.53
CA GLN A 68 32.32 -8.10 5.88
C GLN A 68 32.52 -9.55 6.33
N ILE A 69 31.56 -10.43 6.05
CA ILE A 69 31.69 -11.86 6.36
C ILE A 69 32.82 -12.49 5.53
N ALA A 70 32.96 -12.13 4.25
CA ALA A 70 34.03 -12.64 3.41
C ALA A 70 35.41 -12.20 3.91
N GLU A 71 35.59 -10.93 4.25
CA GLU A 71 36.83 -10.40 4.84
C GLU A 71 37.19 -11.14 6.14
N LEU A 72 36.22 -11.37 7.02
CA LEU A 72 36.43 -12.11 8.26
C LEU A 72 36.85 -13.57 8.05
N LEU A 73 36.49 -14.18 6.92
CA LEU A 73 36.89 -15.54 6.57
C LEU A 73 38.27 -15.61 5.94
N GLU A 74 38.70 -14.54 5.24
CA GLU A 74 40.00 -14.47 4.57
C GLU A 74 41.15 -14.10 5.53
N GLY A 75 40.84 -13.46 6.67
CA GLY A 75 41.80 -13.17 7.76
C GLY A 75 42.47 -11.81 7.65
#